data_AF-A0AAU3F3J0-F1
#
_entry.id   AF-A0AAU3F3J0-F1
#
_cell.length_a   1.000
_cell.length_b   1.000
_cell.length_c   1.000
_cell.angle_alpha   90.00
_cell.angle_beta   90.00
_cell.angle_gamma   90.00
#
_symmetry.space_group_name_H-M   'P 1'
#
loop_
_entity.id
_entity.type
_entity.pdbx_description
1 polymer ?
#
loop_
_entity_poly.entity_id
_entity_poly.type
_entity_poly.pdbx_seq_one_letter_code
_entity_poly.pdbx_strand_id
1 'polypeptide(L)'
;MKYTGLRRKLSAIAAGATFALLLPATAADAANTAGTQVYSGNGWKALPGIHSLSGDGTGYTIQFASADARTKLGPAAKQAAAQLTSVTGIKFTVSTALKASPEKCATQPRHVLTLGTKYRPFDGKRGMSRAWHCYNTGDHSVWGGWSWIDTEYWSRPDWFSGNKTTNAAILKNAINHEIGHMVGLNHPNKDLNHDGKTADFECPLTPKKYRPLMCSPNGGYTTADGGGKFTSLETPGLKQLAANWTLPAPVAPGAKTPFATTAPGIDRGALGGAES
;
A
#
# COMPACT_ATOMS: atom_id res chain seq x y z
N MET A 1 0.15 -59.69 -2.06
CA MET A 1 -0.24 -60.09 -0.70
C MET A 1 -1.24 -59.08 -0.16
N LYS A 2 -2.40 -59.57 0.28
CA LYS A 2 -3.52 -58.81 0.87
C LYS A 2 -3.35 -58.72 2.39
N TYR A 3 -3.61 -57.57 3.00
CA TYR A 3 -4.11 -57.40 4.38
C TYR A 3 -4.83 -56.03 4.43
N THR A 4 -6.16 -55.90 4.30
CA THR A 4 -7.27 -56.09 5.27
C THR A 4 -7.06 -55.54 6.68
N GLY A 5 -7.98 -54.67 7.12
CA GLY A 5 -8.45 -54.58 8.53
C GLY A 5 -8.24 -53.21 9.19
N LEU A 6 -9.20 -52.27 9.15
CA LEU A 6 -10.34 -52.11 10.08
C LEU A 6 -9.93 -51.72 11.52
N ARG A 7 -10.32 -50.52 11.99
CA ARG A 7 -11.36 -50.34 13.03
C ARG A 7 -11.48 -48.88 13.51
N ARG A 8 -12.73 -48.42 13.49
CA ARG A 8 -13.28 -47.23 14.14
C ARG A 8 -13.00 -47.21 15.64
N LYS A 9 -12.82 -46.01 16.21
CA LYS A 9 -13.37 -45.66 17.53
C LYS A 9 -13.99 -44.27 17.47
N LEU A 10 -15.32 -44.25 17.41
CA LEU A 10 -16.16 -43.17 17.89
C LEU A 10 -16.03 -43.12 19.42
N SER A 11 -15.88 -41.94 19.99
CA SER A 11 -16.21 -41.68 21.38
C SER A 11 -16.89 -40.31 21.43
N ALA A 12 -18.15 -40.36 21.84
CA ALA A 12 -19.00 -39.23 22.15
C ALA A 12 -18.79 -38.80 23.61
N ILE A 13 -19.51 -37.73 23.98
CA ILE A 13 -19.85 -37.25 25.33
C ILE A 13 -18.93 -36.13 25.87
N ALA A 14 -19.45 -34.90 25.89
CA ALA A 14 -20.03 -34.32 27.12
C ALA A 14 -20.61 -32.92 26.83
N ALA A 15 -21.92 -32.78 27.00
CA ALA A 15 -22.61 -31.51 27.06
C ALA A 15 -22.33 -30.86 28.42
N GLY A 16 -21.62 -29.73 28.43
CA GLY A 16 -21.42 -28.88 29.59
C GLY A 16 -22.12 -27.55 29.38
N ALA A 17 -23.34 -27.41 29.91
CA ALA A 17 -24.04 -26.14 29.99
C ALA A 17 -23.31 -25.22 30.98
N THR A 18 -22.73 -24.13 30.48
CA THR A 18 -22.15 -23.07 31.33
C THR A 18 -23.07 -21.84 31.29
N PHE A 19 -23.51 -21.43 32.48
CA PHE A 19 -24.28 -20.21 32.72
C PHE A 19 -23.53 -18.98 32.20
N ALA A 20 -24.07 -18.31 31.19
CA ALA A 20 -23.62 -16.99 30.77
C ALA A 20 -24.29 -15.92 31.64
N LEU A 21 -23.57 -15.43 32.65
CA LEU A 21 -23.90 -14.20 33.36
C LEU A 21 -23.77 -13.02 32.37
N LEU A 22 -24.92 -12.47 31.98
CA LEU A 22 -25.05 -11.20 31.27
C LEU A 22 -24.60 -10.06 32.19
N LEU A 23 -23.32 -9.72 32.15
CA LEU A 23 -22.84 -8.41 32.60
C LEU A 23 -23.18 -7.38 31.50
N PRO A 24 -23.88 -6.27 31.82
CA PRO A 24 -23.97 -5.17 30.88
C PRO A 24 -22.57 -4.59 30.70
N ALA A 25 -21.95 -4.90 29.57
CA ALA A 25 -20.75 -4.21 29.12
C ALA A 25 -21.14 -2.75 28.91
N THR A 26 -20.79 -1.88 29.85
CA THR A 26 -20.80 -0.44 29.65
C THR A 26 -19.76 -0.12 28.59
N ALA A 27 -20.20 -0.15 27.34
CA ALA A 27 -19.47 0.36 26.18
C ALA A 27 -19.43 1.89 26.24
N ALA A 28 -18.67 2.43 27.18
CA ALA A 28 -18.50 3.88 27.34
C ALA A 28 -17.23 4.18 28.13
N ASP A 29 -16.06 3.69 27.68
CA ASP A 29 -14.76 4.21 28.16
C ASP A 29 -13.58 3.88 27.22
N ALA A 30 -13.83 3.72 25.91
CA ALA A 30 -12.77 3.67 24.89
C ALA A 30 -12.57 5.04 24.19
N ALA A 31 -12.98 6.13 24.83
CA ALA A 31 -12.97 7.46 24.26
C ALA A 31 -12.01 8.39 25.01
N ASN A 32 -10.74 8.01 25.21
CA ASN A 32 -9.69 8.95 25.65
C ASN A 32 -8.24 8.42 25.49
N THR A 33 -7.94 7.84 24.33
CA THR A 33 -6.57 7.83 23.79
C THR A 33 -6.63 7.94 22.26
N ALA A 34 -7.58 8.71 21.75
CA ALA A 34 -7.66 8.98 20.32
C ALA A 34 -6.41 9.79 19.93
N GLY A 35 -5.41 9.10 19.36
CA GLY A 35 -4.27 9.76 18.76
C GLY A 35 -4.72 10.73 17.66
N THR A 36 -3.87 11.67 17.28
CA THR A 36 -4.11 12.48 16.08
C THR A 36 -3.63 11.73 14.84
N GLN A 37 -4.02 12.19 13.65
CA GLN A 37 -3.45 11.67 12.42
C GLN A 37 -1.91 11.80 12.43
N VAL A 38 -1.22 10.79 11.93
CA VAL A 38 0.26 10.77 11.81
C VAL A 38 0.62 10.47 10.36
N TYR A 39 1.57 11.23 9.80
CA TYR A 39 1.91 11.19 8.38
C TYR A 39 3.33 10.74 8.08
N SER A 40 4.12 10.41 9.09
CA SER A 40 5.46 9.87 8.90
C SER A 40 5.96 9.12 10.12
N GLY A 41 6.96 8.27 9.93
CA GLY A 41 7.65 7.58 11.00
C GLY A 41 8.92 6.93 10.50
N ASN A 42 9.48 6.01 11.29
CA ASN A 42 10.73 5.35 10.92
C ASN A 42 10.56 4.48 9.66
N GLY A 43 11.07 4.96 8.52
CA GLY A 43 11.07 4.24 7.25
C GLY A 43 9.74 4.28 6.49
N TRP A 44 8.85 5.21 6.82
CA TRP A 44 7.63 5.47 6.05
C TRP A 44 7.21 6.94 6.13
N LYS A 45 6.53 7.40 5.08
CA LYS A 45 5.98 8.76 4.97
C LYS A 45 4.72 8.70 4.12
N ALA A 46 3.72 9.51 4.44
CA ALA A 46 2.54 9.71 3.60
C ALA A 46 2.86 10.67 2.45
N LEU A 47 2.19 10.50 1.31
CA LEU A 47 2.22 11.48 0.24
C LEU A 47 1.60 12.79 0.71
N PRO A 48 2.10 13.95 0.24
CA PRO A 48 1.46 15.23 0.54
C PRO A 48 -0.03 15.17 0.15
N GLY A 49 -0.88 15.90 0.86
CA GLY A 49 -2.32 15.95 0.58
C GLY A 49 -3.11 14.66 0.84
N ILE A 50 -2.46 13.51 1.09
CA ILE A 50 -3.09 12.27 1.51
C ILE A 50 -2.95 12.11 3.02
N HIS A 51 -4.09 12.03 3.71
CA HIS A 51 -4.12 11.88 5.16
C HIS A 51 -4.50 10.47 5.58
N SER A 52 -5.23 9.71 4.77
CA SER A 52 -5.70 8.38 5.14
C SER A 52 -6.00 7.47 3.95
N LEU A 53 -6.20 6.18 4.24
CA LEU A 53 -6.95 5.27 3.38
C LEU A 53 -8.44 5.35 3.75
N SER A 54 -9.32 5.35 2.76
CA SER A 54 -10.77 5.46 2.98
C SER A 54 -11.30 4.18 3.65
N GLY A 55 -11.84 4.31 4.87
CA GLY A 55 -12.42 3.23 5.67
C GLY A 55 -13.94 3.10 5.51
N ASP A 56 -14.51 3.53 4.38
CA ASP A 56 -15.96 3.54 4.11
C ASP A 56 -16.58 2.13 3.86
N GLY A 57 -15.78 1.07 3.97
CA GLY A 57 -16.21 -0.32 3.79
C GLY A 57 -16.18 -0.83 2.34
N THR A 58 -15.98 0.04 1.34
CA THR A 58 -15.93 -0.36 -0.08
C THR A 58 -14.69 -1.19 -0.39
N GLY A 59 -13.56 -0.83 0.21
CA GLY A 59 -12.24 -1.37 -0.15
C GLY A 59 -11.76 -0.89 -1.51
N TYR A 60 -10.56 -1.32 -1.93
CA TYR A 60 -9.92 -0.91 -3.18
C TYR A 60 -9.82 -2.08 -4.19
N THR A 61 -9.85 -1.75 -5.47
CA THR A 61 -9.66 -2.69 -6.57
C THR A 61 -8.47 -2.31 -7.43
N ILE A 62 -7.52 -3.23 -7.58
CA ILE A 62 -6.42 -3.13 -8.54
C ILE A 62 -6.89 -3.72 -9.87
N GLN A 63 -6.80 -2.96 -10.95
CA GLN A 63 -7.14 -3.38 -12.31
C GLN A 63 -5.96 -3.13 -13.26
N PHE A 64 -6.11 -3.56 -14.52
CA PHE A 64 -5.02 -3.48 -15.51
C PHE A 64 -5.43 -2.70 -16.76
N ALA A 65 -4.50 -1.88 -17.26
CA ALA A 65 -4.66 -1.10 -18.48
C ALA A 65 -4.69 -1.96 -19.76
N SER A 66 -4.06 -3.14 -19.73
CA SER A 66 -3.96 -4.04 -20.88
C SER A 66 -3.78 -5.50 -20.44
N ALA A 67 -3.97 -6.43 -21.38
CA ALA A 67 -3.70 -7.85 -21.14
C ALA A 67 -2.22 -8.12 -20.80
N ASP A 68 -1.29 -7.42 -21.47
CA ASP A 68 0.15 -7.52 -21.20
C ASP A 68 0.48 -7.05 -19.77
N ALA A 69 -0.07 -5.90 -19.35
CA ALA A 69 0.08 -5.42 -17.98
C ALA A 69 -0.49 -6.41 -16.96
N ARG A 70 -1.66 -7.01 -17.24
CA ARG A 70 -2.23 -8.05 -16.37
C ARG A 70 -1.31 -9.26 -16.22
N THR A 71 -0.71 -9.72 -17.32
CA THR A 71 0.22 -10.85 -17.31
C THR A 71 1.50 -10.53 -16.54
N LYS A 72 2.11 -9.38 -16.81
CA LYS A 72 3.39 -8.97 -16.21
C LYS A 72 3.27 -8.53 -14.75
N LEU A 73 2.22 -7.80 -14.41
CA LEU A 73 2.05 -7.13 -13.11
C LEU A 73 1.14 -7.90 -12.16
N GLY A 74 0.29 -8.79 -12.69
CA GLY A 74 -0.72 -9.52 -11.92
C GLY A 74 -0.22 -10.27 -10.69
N PRO A 75 0.89 -11.04 -10.76
CA PRO A 75 1.43 -11.73 -9.60
C PRO A 75 1.83 -10.78 -8.45
N ALA A 76 2.52 -9.68 -8.77
CA ALA A 76 2.93 -8.69 -7.78
C ALA A 76 1.72 -7.91 -7.21
N ALA A 77 0.76 -7.56 -8.07
CA ALA A 77 -0.50 -6.93 -7.65
C ALA A 77 -1.31 -7.80 -6.68
N LYS A 78 -1.40 -9.12 -6.91
CA LYS A 78 -2.07 -10.06 -5.98
C LYS A 78 -1.36 -10.11 -4.63
N GLN A 79 -0.04 -10.15 -4.64
CA GLN A 79 0.76 -10.10 -3.42
C GLN A 79 0.53 -8.79 -2.65
N ALA A 80 0.56 -7.64 -3.33
CA ALA A 80 0.31 -6.34 -2.73
C ALA A 80 -1.10 -6.27 -2.14
N ALA A 81 -2.13 -6.66 -2.89
CA ALA A 81 -3.52 -6.65 -2.41
C ALA A 81 -3.72 -7.51 -1.16
N ALA A 82 -3.16 -8.73 -1.15
CA ALA A 82 -3.23 -9.62 0.02
C ALA A 82 -2.54 -8.99 1.25
N GLN A 83 -1.35 -8.42 1.05
CA GLN A 83 -0.61 -7.79 2.14
C GLN A 83 -1.29 -6.53 2.66
N LEU A 84 -1.73 -5.64 1.77
CA LEU A 84 -2.47 -4.43 2.13
C LEU A 84 -3.73 -4.77 2.91
N THR A 85 -4.47 -5.79 2.47
CA THR A 85 -5.65 -6.27 3.21
C THR A 85 -5.28 -6.72 4.61
N SER A 86 -4.25 -7.58 4.72
CA SER A 86 -3.81 -8.10 6.01
C SER A 86 -3.28 -7.02 6.96
N VAL A 87 -2.62 -5.98 6.43
CA VAL A 87 -1.97 -4.94 7.24
C VAL A 87 -2.97 -3.87 7.68
N THR A 88 -3.85 -3.46 6.78
CA THR A 88 -4.75 -2.30 6.99
C THR A 88 -6.14 -2.70 7.49
N GLY A 89 -6.56 -3.95 7.27
CA GLY A 89 -7.94 -4.39 7.49
C GLY A 89 -8.92 -3.93 6.39
N ILE A 90 -8.50 -3.06 5.47
CA ILE A 90 -9.30 -2.63 4.32
C ILE A 90 -9.20 -3.67 3.23
N LYS A 91 -10.31 -4.04 2.59
CA LYS A 91 -10.31 -5.04 1.52
C LYS A 91 -9.60 -4.49 0.27
N PHE A 92 -8.53 -5.12 -0.17
CA PHE A 92 -7.92 -4.90 -1.48
C PHE A 92 -8.13 -6.12 -2.37
N THR A 93 -8.61 -5.91 -3.59
CA THR A 93 -8.85 -7.00 -4.56
C THR A 93 -8.11 -6.75 -5.86
N VAL A 94 -7.91 -7.81 -6.65
CA VAL A 94 -7.38 -7.71 -8.01
C VAL A 94 -8.45 -8.14 -8.98
N SER A 95 -8.87 -7.22 -9.86
CA SER A 95 -9.83 -7.50 -10.92
C SER A 95 -9.14 -8.14 -12.13
N THR A 96 -9.89 -8.98 -12.84
CA THR A 96 -9.48 -9.49 -14.15
C THR A 96 -9.89 -8.57 -15.30
N ALA A 97 -10.72 -7.56 -15.02
CA ALA A 97 -11.18 -6.59 -16.00
C ALA A 97 -10.03 -5.75 -16.56
N LEU A 98 -10.11 -5.48 -17.86
CA LEU A 98 -9.21 -4.56 -18.55
C LEU A 98 -9.91 -3.22 -18.69
N LYS A 99 -9.26 -2.16 -18.23
CA LYS A 99 -9.78 -0.80 -18.28
C LYS A 99 -8.63 0.14 -18.57
N ALA A 100 -8.75 0.92 -19.63
CA ALA A 100 -7.77 1.95 -19.95
C ALA A 100 -7.54 2.86 -18.74
N SER A 101 -6.29 3.27 -18.53
CA SER A 101 -6.00 4.26 -17.49
C SER A 101 -6.67 5.58 -17.86
N PRO A 102 -7.38 6.23 -16.92
CA PRO A 102 -7.97 7.54 -17.17
C PRO A 102 -6.92 8.65 -17.28
N GLU A 103 -5.70 8.40 -16.80
CA GLU A 103 -4.54 9.32 -16.77
C GLU A 103 -4.83 10.72 -16.20
N LYS A 104 -5.93 10.87 -15.47
CA LYS A 104 -6.39 12.11 -14.84
C LYS A 104 -7.21 11.78 -13.60
N CYS A 105 -6.99 12.51 -12.51
CA CYS A 105 -7.77 12.28 -11.29
C CYS A 105 -9.25 12.58 -11.48
N ALA A 106 -9.61 13.59 -12.27
CA ALA A 106 -11.01 13.97 -12.55
C ALA A 106 -11.86 12.86 -13.20
N THR A 107 -11.24 11.88 -13.84
CA THR A 107 -11.92 10.72 -14.46
C THR A 107 -11.57 9.40 -13.78
N GLN A 108 -10.70 9.40 -12.76
CA GLN A 108 -10.36 8.24 -11.96
C GLN A 108 -11.54 7.80 -11.09
N PRO A 109 -12.02 6.55 -11.17
CA PRO A 109 -13.04 6.06 -10.25
C PRO A 109 -12.49 5.99 -8.81
N ARG A 110 -13.34 6.32 -7.82
CA ARG A 110 -12.98 6.11 -6.40
C ARG A 110 -12.69 4.63 -6.18
N HIS A 111 -11.74 4.34 -5.31
CA HIS A 111 -11.35 3.00 -4.89
C HIS A 111 -10.73 2.13 -5.99
N VAL A 112 -10.26 2.72 -7.08
CA VAL A 112 -9.66 1.98 -8.20
C VAL A 112 -8.21 2.38 -8.38
N LEU A 113 -7.32 1.38 -8.47
CA LEU A 113 -5.90 1.51 -8.79
C LEU A 113 -5.64 0.86 -10.15
N THR A 114 -5.21 1.62 -11.16
CA THR A 114 -4.98 1.08 -12.51
C THR A 114 -3.49 0.86 -12.76
N LEU A 115 -3.08 -0.40 -12.98
CA LEU A 115 -1.70 -0.75 -13.33
C LEU A 115 -1.54 -0.93 -14.83
N GLY A 116 -0.45 -0.41 -15.37
CA GLY A 116 -0.12 -0.58 -16.77
C GLY A 116 1.38 -0.65 -17.01
N THR A 117 1.76 -0.92 -18.26
CA THR A 117 3.17 -0.92 -18.70
C THR A 117 3.35 0.10 -19.82
N LYS A 118 4.42 0.89 -19.78
CA LYS A 118 4.76 1.90 -20.79
C LYS A 118 6.27 1.99 -20.90
N TYR A 119 6.80 2.30 -22.08
CA TYR A 119 8.24 2.54 -22.23
C TYR A 119 8.61 3.89 -21.63
N ARG A 120 9.51 3.91 -20.64
CA ARG A 120 10.03 5.12 -19.98
C ARG A 120 8.96 6.14 -19.58
N PRO A 121 8.00 5.75 -18.72
CA PRO A 121 6.87 6.58 -18.33
C PRO A 121 7.23 7.83 -17.52
N PHE A 122 8.45 7.91 -16.98
CA PHE A 122 8.93 9.08 -16.26
C PHE A 122 9.72 10.02 -17.17
N ASP A 123 9.00 10.74 -18.02
CA ASP A 123 9.56 11.79 -18.91
C ASP A 123 10.73 11.29 -19.77
N GLY A 124 10.66 10.02 -20.21
CA GLY A 124 11.68 9.41 -21.05
C GLY A 124 12.95 8.95 -20.31
N LYS A 125 12.98 9.02 -18.97
CA LYS A 125 14.10 8.49 -18.17
C LYS A 125 14.13 6.97 -18.22
N ARG A 126 15.34 6.44 -18.41
CA ARG A 126 15.59 5.00 -18.52
C ARG A 126 15.36 4.29 -17.19
N GLY A 127 14.63 3.18 -17.20
CA GLY A 127 14.45 2.31 -16.05
C GLY A 127 13.64 2.94 -14.91
N MET A 128 12.79 3.91 -15.23
CA MET A 128 12.01 4.65 -14.24
C MET A 128 10.52 4.46 -14.48
N SER A 129 9.86 3.85 -13.49
CA SER A 129 8.40 3.74 -13.42
C SER A 129 7.81 4.97 -12.74
N ARG A 130 6.49 5.16 -12.86
CA ARG A 130 5.80 6.28 -12.20
C ARG A 130 4.39 5.93 -11.80
N ALA A 131 4.01 6.39 -10.61
CA ALA A 131 2.64 6.39 -10.12
C ALA A 131 2.09 7.81 -10.03
N TRP A 132 0.80 7.92 -10.31
CA TRP A 132 -0.02 9.10 -10.09
C TRP A 132 -1.14 8.71 -9.15
N HIS A 133 -1.16 9.37 -7.99
CA HIS A 133 -2.13 9.15 -6.95
C HIS A 133 -3.16 10.27 -6.97
N CYS A 134 -4.39 9.92 -6.63
CA CYS A 134 -5.50 10.85 -6.51
C CYS A 134 -6.01 10.79 -5.09
N TYR A 135 -6.48 11.92 -4.58
CA TYR A 135 -7.08 12.00 -3.26
C TYR A 135 -8.37 12.82 -3.30
N ASN A 136 -9.25 12.52 -2.34
CA ASN A 136 -10.48 13.26 -2.12
C ASN A 136 -10.13 14.61 -1.46
N THR A 137 -10.50 15.76 -2.03
CA THR A 137 -10.18 17.04 -1.38
C THR A 137 -11.04 17.34 -0.16
N GLY A 138 -12.16 16.65 0.03
CA GLY A 138 -13.03 16.85 1.19
C GLY A 138 -12.49 16.21 2.47
N ASP A 139 -11.94 15.00 2.37
CA ASP A 139 -11.47 14.21 3.53
C ASP A 139 -9.99 13.80 3.45
N HIS A 140 -9.29 14.18 2.38
CA HIS A 140 -7.89 13.85 2.10
C HIS A 140 -7.57 12.34 2.06
N SER A 141 -8.57 11.48 1.91
CA SER A 141 -8.34 10.05 1.75
C SER A 141 -7.86 9.71 0.33
N VAL A 142 -7.12 8.59 0.22
CA VAL A 142 -6.75 8.00 -1.06
C VAL A 142 -8.02 7.74 -1.88
N TRP A 143 -8.14 8.41 -3.02
CA TRP A 143 -9.23 8.22 -3.97
C TRP A 143 -8.95 7.04 -4.89
N GLY A 144 -7.70 6.86 -5.30
CA GLY A 144 -7.27 5.86 -6.25
C GLY A 144 -6.06 6.36 -7.03
N GLY A 145 -5.82 5.82 -8.23
CA GLY A 145 -4.73 6.31 -9.08
C GLY A 145 -4.39 5.37 -10.22
N TRP A 146 -3.28 5.66 -10.88
CA TRP A 146 -2.71 4.79 -11.89
C TRP A 146 -1.18 4.77 -11.81
N SER A 147 -0.59 3.70 -12.33
CA SER A 147 0.85 3.59 -12.48
C SER A 147 1.23 2.96 -13.81
N TRP A 148 2.33 3.47 -14.37
CA TRP A 148 3.00 2.89 -15.52
C TRP A 148 4.34 2.30 -15.08
N ILE A 149 4.47 0.98 -15.26
CA ILE A 149 5.71 0.24 -15.04
C ILE A 149 6.54 0.24 -16.33
N ASP A 150 7.82 0.56 -16.22
CA ASP A 150 8.71 0.66 -17.37
C ASP A 150 8.86 -0.70 -18.07
N THR A 151 8.55 -0.75 -19.36
CA THR A 151 8.68 -1.97 -20.17
C THR A 151 10.13 -2.42 -20.32
N GLU A 152 11.10 -1.53 -20.08
CA GLU A 152 12.52 -1.88 -20.11
C GLU A 152 12.88 -3.01 -19.15
N TYR A 153 12.13 -3.21 -18.05
CA TYR A 153 12.39 -4.26 -17.07
C TYR A 153 12.30 -5.69 -17.63
N TRP A 154 11.64 -5.85 -18.78
CA TRP A 154 11.52 -7.13 -19.49
C TRP A 154 12.33 -7.17 -20.80
N SER A 155 13.07 -6.11 -21.12
CA SER A 155 13.91 -6.06 -22.33
C SER A 155 15.12 -7.00 -22.27
N ARG A 156 15.54 -7.34 -21.05
CA ARG A 156 16.60 -8.33 -20.76
C ARG A 156 16.30 -9.07 -19.45
N PRO A 157 16.68 -10.35 -19.32
CA PRO A 157 16.34 -11.19 -18.17
C PRO A 157 17.05 -10.80 -16.85
N ASP A 158 18.03 -9.91 -16.91
CA ASP A 158 18.93 -9.49 -15.84
C ASP A 158 18.93 -7.95 -15.64
N TRP A 159 17.82 -7.29 -15.98
CA TRP A 159 17.71 -5.82 -15.96
C TRP A 159 18.21 -5.18 -14.64
N PHE A 160 17.82 -5.76 -13.50
CA PHE A 160 18.22 -5.27 -12.19
C PHE A 160 19.46 -5.98 -11.62
N SER A 161 19.74 -7.21 -12.04
CA SER A 161 20.81 -8.03 -11.47
C SER A 161 21.09 -9.28 -12.32
N GLY A 162 22.37 -9.67 -12.42
CA GLY A 162 22.78 -10.96 -13.03
C GLY A 162 22.31 -12.19 -12.23
N ASN A 163 22.05 -12.06 -10.94
CA ASN A 163 21.41 -13.10 -10.13
C ASN A 163 19.90 -13.12 -10.41
N LYS A 164 19.38 -14.23 -10.98
CA LYS A 164 17.97 -14.38 -11.39
C LYS A 164 16.98 -14.18 -10.25
N THR A 165 17.28 -14.72 -9.07
CA THR A 165 16.43 -14.60 -7.87
C THR A 165 16.32 -13.15 -7.42
N THR A 166 17.47 -12.46 -7.36
CA THR A 166 17.54 -11.05 -6.97
C THR A 166 16.84 -10.16 -8.00
N ASN A 167 17.05 -10.44 -9.30
CA ASN A 167 16.37 -9.71 -10.38
C ASN A 167 14.84 -9.82 -10.28
N ALA A 168 14.34 -11.03 -10.07
CA ALA A 168 12.91 -11.26 -9.88
C ALA A 168 12.36 -10.58 -8.61
N ALA A 169 13.15 -10.54 -7.52
CA ALA A 169 12.76 -9.85 -6.30
C ALA A 169 12.69 -8.32 -6.50
N ILE A 170 13.70 -7.72 -7.14
CA ILE A 170 13.75 -6.27 -7.41
C ILE A 170 12.64 -5.87 -8.41
N LEU A 171 12.34 -6.68 -9.42
CA LEU A 171 11.21 -6.43 -10.32
C LEU A 171 9.89 -6.34 -9.54
N LYS A 172 9.63 -7.28 -8.62
CA LYS A 172 8.45 -7.22 -7.74
C LYS A 172 8.50 -5.98 -6.83
N ASN A 173 9.68 -5.60 -6.35
CA ASN A 173 9.83 -4.39 -5.55
C ASN A 173 9.42 -3.15 -6.35
N ALA A 174 9.93 -2.98 -7.56
CA ALA A 174 9.59 -1.85 -8.41
C ALA A 174 8.08 -1.76 -8.67
N ILE A 175 7.41 -2.88 -8.97
CA ILE A 175 5.95 -2.90 -9.19
C ILE A 175 5.19 -2.49 -7.92
N ASN A 176 5.55 -3.06 -6.77
CA ASN A 176 4.82 -2.80 -5.53
C ASN A 176 5.18 -1.46 -4.88
N HIS A 177 6.34 -0.89 -5.20
CA HIS A 177 6.72 0.48 -4.87
C HIS A 177 5.73 1.46 -5.48
N GLU A 178 5.42 1.31 -6.77
CA GLU A 178 4.42 2.17 -7.42
C GLU A 178 3.00 1.96 -6.87
N ILE A 179 2.65 0.72 -6.49
CA ILE A 179 1.39 0.46 -5.77
C ILE A 179 1.39 1.19 -4.42
N GLY A 180 2.53 1.20 -3.71
CA GLY A 180 2.74 1.95 -2.48
C GLY A 180 2.39 3.43 -2.63
N HIS A 181 2.84 4.07 -3.71
CA HIS A 181 2.45 5.44 -4.04
C HIS A 181 0.93 5.58 -4.28
N MET A 182 0.32 4.68 -5.03
CA MET A 182 -1.12 4.73 -5.26
C MET A 182 -1.96 4.56 -3.99
N VAL A 183 -1.41 3.95 -2.93
CA VAL A 183 -2.06 3.82 -1.61
C VAL A 183 -1.59 4.87 -0.60
N GLY A 184 -0.90 5.92 -1.05
CA GLY A 184 -0.58 7.08 -0.23
C GLY A 184 0.79 7.07 0.45
N LEU A 185 1.68 6.14 0.14
CA LEU A 185 3.05 6.16 0.67
C LEU A 185 3.97 7.02 -0.21
N ASN A 186 4.82 7.82 0.43
CA ASN A 186 5.89 8.59 -0.20
C ASN A 186 7.24 7.92 0.07
N HIS A 187 8.28 8.37 -0.63
CA HIS A 187 9.64 7.99 -0.30
C HIS A 187 9.98 8.47 1.13
N PRO A 188 10.50 7.57 1.99
CA PRO A 188 10.93 7.93 3.33
C PRO A 188 12.41 8.33 3.37
N ASN A 189 13.02 8.63 2.21
CA ASN A 189 14.39 9.10 2.12
C ASN A 189 14.55 10.35 3.00
N LYS A 190 15.67 10.40 3.71
CA LYS A 190 16.05 11.51 4.59
C LYS A 190 17.56 11.67 4.52
N ASP A 191 18.03 12.90 4.66
CA ASP A 191 19.45 13.21 4.85
C ASP A 191 19.97 12.45 6.10
N LEU A 192 20.59 11.29 5.85
CA LEU A 192 21.10 10.38 6.89
C LEU A 192 22.54 10.70 7.29
N ASN A 193 23.28 11.38 6.41
CA ASN A 193 24.69 11.71 6.60
C ASN A 193 24.89 13.16 7.09
N HIS A 194 23.81 13.94 7.17
CA HIS A 194 23.74 15.34 7.60
C HIS A 194 24.52 16.31 6.70
N ASP A 195 24.56 16.04 5.39
CA ASP A 195 25.21 16.90 4.38
C ASP A 195 24.30 18.01 3.80
N GLY A 196 23.04 18.07 4.27
CA GLY A 196 22.03 19.03 3.84
C GLY A 196 21.24 18.60 2.61
N LYS A 197 21.46 17.38 2.09
CA LYS A 197 20.76 16.84 0.92
C LYS A 197 20.22 15.45 1.22
N THR A 198 18.99 15.19 0.81
CA THR A 198 18.47 13.83 0.77
C THR A 198 18.96 13.18 -0.52
N ALA A 199 19.74 12.11 -0.41
CA ALA A 199 20.23 11.36 -1.57
C ALA A 199 19.48 10.03 -1.80
N ASP A 200 19.78 9.43 -2.94
CA ASP A 200 19.34 8.09 -3.31
C ASP A 200 19.74 7.07 -2.23
N PHE A 201 18.82 6.15 -1.94
CA PHE A 201 18.97 5.07 -0.97
C PHE A 201 19.18 5.49 0.50
N GLU A 202 19.05 6.78 0.82
CA GLU A 202 19.17 7.28 2.20
C GLU A 202 17.92 7.00 3.03
N CYS A 203 17.69 5.72 3.26
CA CYS A 203 16.61 5.20 4.08
C CYS A 203 17.17 4.33 5.21
N PRO A 204 16.48 4.26 6.36
CA PRO A 204 16.90 3.42 7.46
C PRO A 204 17.08 1.97 7.00
N LEU A 205 18.22 1.39 7.35
CA LEU A 205 18.52 -0.01 7.13
C LEU A 205 18.12 -0.82 8.36
N THR A 206 17.45 -1.94 8.17
CA THR A 206 17.18 -2.87 9.29
C THR A 206 18.43 -3.69 9.64
N PRO A 207 18.48 -4.32 10.84
CA PRO A 207 19.55 -5.26 11.17
C PRO A 207 19.70 -6.41 10.17
N LYS A 208 18.62 -6.76 9.45
CA LYS A 208 18.60 -7.76 8.37
C LYS A 208 19.02 -7.20 7.00
N LYS A 209 19.58 -5.98 6.97
CA LYS A 209 20.14 -5.32 5.78
C LYS A 209 19.15 -5.10 4.63
N TYR A 210 17.87 -4.89 4.94
CA TYR A 210 16.89 -4.42 3.95
C TYR A 210 16.41 -2.99 4.28
N ARG A 211 15.95 -2.29 3.25
CA ARG A 211 15.36 -0.93 3.29
C ARG A 211 13.84 -1.00 3.17
N PRO A 212 13.11 0.08 3.50
CA PRO A 212 11.71 0.18 3.09
C PRO A 212 11.57 -0.11 1.60
N LEU A 213 10.50 -0.79 1.18
CA LEU A 213 10.13 -0.94 -0.24
C LEU A 213 10.01 0.43 -0.92
N MET A 214 9.47 1.43 -0.22
CA MET A 214 9.34 2.81 -0.67
C MET A 214 10.65 3.61 -0.68
N CYS A 215 11.81 3.02 -0.39
CA CYS A 215 13.07 3.74 -0.52
C CYS A 215 13.40 4.02 -2.00
N SER A 216 13.58 5.29 -2.39
CA SER A 216 14.03 5.64 -3.75
C SER A 216 15.54 5.44 -3.89
N PRO A 217 16.05 5.02 -5.06
CA PRO A 217 15.27 4.65 -6.26
C PRO A 217 14.79 3.20 -6.26
N ASN A 218 15.37 2.33 -5.41
CA ASN A 218 14.91 0.94 -5.26
C ASN A 218 15.14 0.40 -3.84
N GLY A 219 14.04 0.11 -3.15
CA GLY A 219 14.02 -0.43 -1.80
C GLY A 219 13.59 -1.90 -1.70
N GLY A 220 13.33 -2.34 -0.48
CA GLY A 220 12.71 -3.64 -0.19
C GLY A 220 13.68 -4.81 -0.01
N TYR A 221 13.15 -6.02 -0.15
CA TYR A 221 13.90 -7.26 0.02
C TYR A 221 14.50 -7.72 -1.31
N THR A 222 15.71 -8.28 -1.28
CA THR A 222 16.39 -8.87 -2.45
C THR A 222 16.26 -10.39 -2.53
N THR A 223 15.58 -11.01 -1.56
CA THR A 223 15.36 -12.46 -1.51
C THR A 223 14.07 -12.87 -2.23
N ALA A 224 14.01 -14.12 -2.72
CA ALA A 224 12.84 -14.66 -3.43
C ALA A 224 11.52 -14.49 -2.65
N ASP A 225 11.56 -14.85 -1.37
CA ASP A 225 10.39 -14.84 -0.48
C ASP A 225 10.03 -13.44 -0.01
N GLY A 226 10.97 -12.50 -0.06
CA GLY A 226 10.78 -11.13 0.39
C GLY A 226 10.32 -10.19 -0.72
N GLY A 227 10.74 -10.43 -1.97
CA GLY A 227 10.51 -9.51 -3.09
C GLY A 227 9.04 -9.09 -3.24
N GLY A 228 8.82 -7.79 -3.39
CA GLY A 228 7.52 -7.12 -3.48
C GLY A 228 6.81 -6.89 -2.15
N LYS A 229 7.30 -7.41 -1.01
CA LYS A 229 6.61 -7.19 0.27
C LYS A 229 6.89 -5.77 0.80
N PHE A 230 5.84 -5.08 1.24
CA PHE A 230 6.01 -3.96 2.16
C PHE A 230 6.75 -4.45 3.38
N THR A 231 7.76 -3.71 3.83
CA THR A 231 8.64 -4.21 4.88
C THR A 231 8.06 -3.94 6.27
N SER A 232 8.79 -4.38 7.31
CA SER A 232 8.44 -4.03 8.69
C SER A 232 8.51 -2.52 8.96
N LEU A 233 9.21 -1.75 8.11
CA LEU A 233 9.32 -0.30 8.24
C LEU A 233 8.07 0.44 7.71
N GLU A 234 7.39 -0.10 6.69
CA GLU A 234 6.20 0.54 6.12
C GLU A 234 4.88 0.00 6.67
N THR A 235 4.89 -1.20 7.23
CA THR A 235 3.70 -1.81 7.83
C THR A 235 3.05 -0.90 8.90
N PRO A 236 3.81 -0.23 9.80
CA PRO A 236 3.25 0.76 10.71
C PRO A 236 2.60 1.94 9.97
N GLY A 237 3.22 2.44 8.90
CA GLY A 237 2.68 3.53 8.10
C GLY A 237 1.37 3.20 7.40
N LEU A 238 1.27 2.01 6.82
CA LEU A 238 0.03 1.52 6.21
C LEU A 238 -1.10 1.37 7.25
N LYS A 239 -0.80 0.84 8.43
CA LYS A 239 -1.75 0.80 9.56
C LYS A 239 -2.19 2.20 9.97
N GLN A 240 -1.23 3.12 10.05
CA GLN A 240 -1.50 4.50 10.44
C GLN A 240 -2.36 5.22 9.41
N LEU A 241 -2.10 5.05 8.10
CA LEU A 241 -2.96 5.61 7.04
C LEU A 241 -4.39 5.08 7.13
N ALA A 242 -4.59 3.80 7.45
CA ALA A 242 -5.92 3.26 7.68
C ALA A 242 -6.57 3.83 8.95
N ALA A 243 -5.83 3.92 10.05
CA ALA A 243 -6.32 4.49 11.30
C ALA A 243 -6.69 5.97 11.16
N ASN A 244 -5.89 6.75 10.42
CA ASN A 244 -6.10 8.18 10.21
C ASN A 244 -7.50 8.54 9.68
N TRP A 245 -8.21 7.61 9.04
CA TRP A 245 -9.59 7.83 8.56
C TRP A 245 -10.56 8.23 9.67
N THR A 246 -10.36 7.74 10.90
CA THR A 246 -11.24 8.03 12.04
C THR A 246 -10.57 8.93 13.08
N LEU A 247 -9.28 9.21 12.95
CA LEU A 247 -8.55 10.08 13.87
C LEU A 247 -8.76 11.56 13.51
N PRO A 248 -8.83 12.45 14.51
CA PRO A 248 -8.86 13.87 14.25
C PRO A 248 -7.56 14.34 13.59
N ALA A 249 -7.68 15.30 12.68
CA ALA A 249 -6.53 15.96 12.08
C ALA A 249 -5.66 16.64 13.17
N PRO A 250 -4.33 16.73 12.98
CA PRO A 250 -3.46 17.37 13.95
C PRO A 250 -3.84 18.86 14.04
N VAL A 251 -4.02 19.35 15.25
CA VAL A 251 -4.26 20.78 15.46
C VAL A 251 -2.95 21.52 15.15
N ALA A 252 -2.97 22.41 14.16
CA ALA A 252 -1.81 23.25 13.89
C ALA A 252 -1.52 24.12 15.14
N PRO A 253 -0.24 24.30 15.53
CA PRO A 253 0.11 25.18 16.65
C PRO A 253 -0.51 26.57 16.46
N GLY A 254 -1.42 26.96 17.35
CA GLY A 254 -2.12 28.26 17.31
C GLY A 254 -3.42 28.33 16.51
N ALA A 255 -3.89 27.23 15.90
CA ALA A 255 -5.18 27.23 15.21
C ALA A 255 -6.35 27.17 16.21
N LYS A 256 -7.29 28.13 16.10
CA LYS A 256 -8.60 28.03 16.75
C LYS A 256 -9.36 26.86 16.10
N THR A 257 -10.04 26.06 16.91
CA THR A 257 -10.83 24.90 16.47
C THR A 257 -11.76 25.28 15.32
N PRO A 258 -11.57 24.72 14.11
CA PRO A 258 -12.50 24.99 13.03
C PRO A 258 -13.82 24.29 13.34
N PHE A 259 -14.92 25.02 13.18
CA PHE A 259 -16.26 24.46 13.19
C PHE A 259 -16.38 23.41 12.07
N ALA A 260 -17.01 22.28 12.38
CA ALA A 260 -17.29 21.23 11.42
C ALA A 260 -18.18 21.78 10.29
N THR A 261 -17.61 22.03 9.12
CA THR A 261 -18.39 22.32 7.91
C THR A 261 -18.76 21.02 7.22
N THR A 262 -20.06 20.78 7.16
CA THR A 262 -20.71 19.73 6.38
C THR A 262 -20.68 19.99 4.87
N ALA A 263 -20.68 18.89 4.12
CA ALA A 263 -20.92 18.69 2.68
C ALA A 263 -19.67 18.69 1.75
N PRO A 264 -19.31 17.53 1.17
CA PRO A 264 -18.17 17.38 0.27
C PRO A 264 -18.50 17.83 -1.15
N GLY A 265 -17.76 18.81 -1.66
CA GLY A 265 -17.51 18.90 -3.10
C GLY A 265 -16.62 17.74 -3.52
N ILE A 266 -16.98 17.01 -4.58
CA ILE A 266 -16.15 15.93 -5.17
C ILE A 266 -15.05 16.56 -6.02
N ASP A 267 -14.28 17.47 -5.42
CA ASP A 267 -13.05 17.92 -6.05
C ASP A 267 -11.95 16.90 -5.73
N ARG A 268 -11.06 16.71 -6.69
CA ARG A 268 -10.01 15.70 -6.61
C ARG A 268 -8.68 16.39 -6.80
N GLY A 269 -7.85 16.29 -5.80
CA GLY A 269 -6.48 16.75 -5.92
C GLY A 269 -5.69 15.73 -6.73
N ALA A 270 -4.89 16.24 -7.66
CA ALA A 270 -3.80 15.50 -8.27
C ALA A 270 -2.53 16.14 -7.76
N LEU A 271 -1.65 15.36 -7.15
CA LEU A 271 -0.26 15.75 -7.09
C LEU A 271 0.42 15.09 -8.28
N GLY A 272 1.21 15.88 -9.02
CA GLY A 272 2.07 15.34 -10.06
C GLY A 272 2.82 14.12 -9.52
N GLY A 273 2.96 13.08 -10.35
CA GLY A 273 3.42 11.77 -9.88
C GLY A 273 4.70 11.88 -9.08
N ALA A 274 4.80 11.11 -7.99
CA ALA A 274 5.93 11.15 -7.06
C ALA A 274 7.24 11.06 -7.85
N GLU A 275 8.13 12.02 -7.64
CA GLU A 275 9.44 12.02 -8.26
C GLU A 275 10.24 10.87 -7.64
N SER A 276 10.52 9.84 -8.43
CA SER A 276 11.43 8.75 -8.08
C SER A 276 12.86 9.03 -8.50
#